data_AF-A0A741S566-F1
#
_entry.id   AF-A0A741S566-F1
#
_cell.length_a   1.000
_cell.length_b   1.000
_cell.length_c   1.000
_cell.angle_alpha   90.00
_cell.angle_beta   90.00
_cell.angle_gamma   90.00
#
_symmetry.space_group_name_H-M   'P 1'
#
loop_
_entity.id
_entity.type
_entity.pdbx_description
1 polymer ?
#
loop_
_entity_poly.entity_id
_entity_poly.type
_entity_poly.pdbx_seq_one_letter_code
_entity_poly.pdbx_strand_id
1 'polypeptide(L)'
;MRWLLLLLFAAFNAFADLPTMEDPSRGQGQGIMETLQNYGFDIVVLLALAICAVGFLVVANNCIATYSEIQSGRKQWKDLGSMAGVGSILLVIIIWLLNQASDVL
;
A
#
# COMPACT_ATOMS: atom_id res chain seq x y z
N MET A 1 -14.90 -5.15 -51.27
CA MET A 1 -15.83 -4.56 -50.30
C MET A 1 -16.41 -5.53 -49.25
N ARG A 2 -16.78 -6.77 -49.57
CA ARG A 2 -17.47 -7.68 -48.63
C ARG A 2 -16.63 -8.13 -47.41
N TRP A 3 -15.30 -8.16 -47.56
CA TRP A 3 -14.36 -8.50 -46.47
C TRP A 3 -14.08 -7.36 -45.49
N LEU A 4 -14.27 -6.11 -45.94
CA LEU A 4 -14.15 -4.93 -45.06
C LEU A 4 -15.34 -4.84 -44.09
N LEU A 5 -16.53 -5.29 -44.52
CA LEU A 5 -17.72 -5.33 -43.67
C LEU A 5 -17.60 -6.37 -42.53
N LEU A 6 -16.90 -7.49 -42.77
CA LEU A 6 -16.63 -8.49 -41.73
C LEU A 6 -15.62 -7.99 -40.68
N LEU A 7 -14.61 -7.21 -41.11
CA LEU A 7 -13.65 -6.57 -40.20
C LEU A 7 -14.30 -5.47 -39.35
N LEU A 8 -15.23 -4.71 -39.92
CA LEU A 8 -16.03 -3.72 -39.19
C LEU A 8 -16.96 -4.37 -38.16
N PHE A 9 -17.55 -5.53 -38.46
CA PHE A 9 -18.44 -6.24 -37.52
C PHE A 9 -17.68 -6.88 -36.34
N ALA A 10 -16.42 -7.29 -36.56
CA ALA A 10 -15.53 -7.77 -35.51
C ALA A 10 -15.09 -6.65 -34.55
N ALA A 11 -14.99 -5.41 -35.03
CA ALA A 11 -14.63 -4.25 -34.21
C ALA A 11 -15.75 -3.83 -33.24
N PHE A 12 -17.01 -4.19 -33.50
CA PHE A 12 -18.14 -3.92 -32.60
C PHE A 12 -18.31 -4.94 -31.45
N ASN A 13 -17.57 -6.05 -31.46
CA ASN A 13 -17.54 -7.01 -30.35
C ASN A 13 -16.34 -6.78 -29.42
N ALA A 14 -15.90 -5.53 -29.28
CA ALA A 14 -15.31 -5.10 -28.02
C ALA A 14 -16.48 -4.92 -27.02
N PHE A 15 -17.05 -6.05 -26.57
CA PHE A 15 -17.58 -6.06 -25.21
C PHE A 15 -16.39 -5.65 -24.36
N ALA A 16 -16.43 -4.42 -23.87
CA ALA A 16 -15.65 -4.05 -22.73
C ALA A 16 -16.03 -5.09 -21.67
N ASP A 17 -15.14 -6.08 -21.51
CA ASP A 17 -14.95 -6.77 -20.26
C ASP A 17 -14.61 -5.66 -19.28
N LEU A 18 -15.66 -4.96 -18.81
CA LEU A 18 -15.51 -4.03 -17.71
C LEU A 18 -14.89 -4.90 -16.63
N PRO A 19 -13.72 -4.53 -16.09
CA PRO A 19 -13.16 -5.27 -14.97
C PRO A 19 -14.30 -5.44 -13.97
N THR A 20 -14.69 -6.69 -13.72
CA THR A 20 -15.62 -6.99 -12.64
C THR A 20 -14.98 -6.41 -11.41
N MET A 21 -15.62 -5.40 -10.80
CA MET A 21 -15.11 -4.80 -9.57
C MET A 21 -14.85 -5.94 -8.61
N GLU A 22 -13.57 -6.15 -8.26
CA GLU A 22 -13.14 -7.18 -7.31
C GLU A 22 -14.02 -7.04 -6.07
N ASP A 23 -14.59 -8.14 -5.59
CA ASP A 23 -15.43 -8.07 -4.41
C ASP A 23 -14.60 -7.48 -3.26
N PRO A 24 -15.12 -6.46 -2.53
CA PRO A 24 -14.38 -5.84 -1.45
C PRO A 24 -14.01 -6.92 -0.43
N SER A 25 -12.84 -6.81 0.22
CA SER A 25 -12.28 -7.92 1.01
C SER A 25 -13.16 -8.34 2.20
N ARG A 26 -14.18 -7.55 2.55
CA ARG A 26 -15.20 -7.82 3.59
C ARG A 26 -16.60 -8.20 3.04
N GLY A 27 -16.75 -8.34 1.72
CA GLY A 27 -17.99 -8.69 1.02
C GLY A 27 -18.88 -7.49 0.63
N GLN A 28 -19.70 -7.64 -0.41
CA GLN A 28 -20.74 -6.66 -0.76
C GLN A 28 -21.80 -6.69 0.36
N GLY A 29 -21.76 -5.68 1.24
CA GLY A 29 -22.78 -5.47 2.27
C GLY A 29 -24.20 -5.33 1.70
N GLN A 30 -25.21 -5.29 2.55
CA GLN A 30 -26.63 -5.34 2.14
C GLN A 30 -27.12 -4.08 1.40
N GLY A 31 -26.25 -3.09 1.15
CA GLY A 31 -26.55 -1.92 0.32
C GLY A 31 -25.31 -1.15 -0.18
N ILE A 32 -25.52 -0.28 -1.17
CA ILE A 32 -24.48 0.51 -1.87
C ILE A 32 -23.61 1.34 -0.92
N MET A 33 -24.18 1.83 0.19
CA MET A 33 -23.45 2.60 1.21
C MET A 33 -22.41 1.74 1.95
N GLU A 34 -22.74 0.48 2.24
CA GLU A 34 -21.87 -0.45 2.95
C GLU A 34 -20.75 -0.95 2.02
N THR A 35 -21.07 -1.20 0.74
CA THR A 35 -20.08 -1.52 -0.29
C THR A 35 -19.08 -0.37 -0.49
N LEU A 36 -19.55 0.88 -0.51
CA LEU A 36 -18.66 2.04 -0.64
C LEU A 36 -17.77 2.24 0.59
N GLN A 37 -18.27 1.95 1.80
CA GLN A 37 -17.46 1.97 3.02
C GLN A 37 -16.39 0.89 3.03
N ASN A 38 -16.71 -0.34 2.60
CA ASN A 38 -15.76 -1.44 2.50
C ASN A 38 -14.64 -1.15 1.48
N TYR A 39 -14.97 -0.51 0.36
CA TYR A 39 -13.95 0.00 -0.59
C TYR A 39 -13.10 1.13 0.00
N GLY A 40 -13.71 2.06 0.74
CA GLY A 40 -12.99 3.11 1.46
C GLY A 40 -12.00 2.53 2.47
N PHE A 41 -12.35 1.44 3.15
CA PHE A 41 -11.48 0.74 4.09
C PHE A 41 -10.25 0.16 3.40
N ASP A 42 -10.44 -0.58 2.30
CA ASP A 42 -9.33 -1.17 1.55
C ASP A 42 -8.35 -0.08 1.04
N ILE A 43 -8.86 1.07 0.59
CA ILE A 43 -8.03 2.20 0.16
C ILE A 43 -7.21 2.78 1.33
N VAL A 44 -7.80 2.96 2.51
CA VAL A 44 -7.09 3.48 3.69
C VAL A 44 -5.98 2.52 4.13
N VAL A 45 -6.25 1.21 4.13
CA VAL A 45 -5.25 0.19 4.46
C VAL A 45 -4.10 0.19 3.44
N LEU A 46 -4.41 0.27 2.14
CA LEU A 46 -3.39 0.36 1.10
C LEU A 46 -2.54 1.63 1.22
N LEU A 47 -3.14 2.78 1.51
CA LEU A 47 -2.42 4.02 1.76
C LEU A 47 -1.52 3.94 3.00
N ALA A 48 -2.02 3.36 4.08
CA ALA A 48 -1.22 3.17 5.29
C ALA A 48 -0.03 2.24 5.04
N LEU A 49 -0.23 1.16 4.27
CA LEU A 49 0.84 0.25 3.86
C LEU A 49 1.88 0.98 3.01
N ALA A 50 1.47 1.84 2.08
CA ALA A 50 2.37 2.65 1.28
C ALA A 50 3.20 3.62 2.15
N ILE A 51 2.57 4.31 3.12
CA ILE A 51 3.28 5.18 4.08
C ILE A 51 4.29 4.38 4.90
N CYS A 52 3.91 3.18 5.33
CA CYS A 52 4.77 2.27 6.08
C CYS A 52 6.02 1.88 5.26
N ALA A 53 5.83 1.55 3.97
CA ALA A 53 6.92 1.27 3.05
C ALA A 53 7.86 2.47 2.87
N VAL A 54 7.32 3.69 2.72
CA VAL A 54 8.13 4.92 2.63
C VAL A 54 8.91 5.17 3.93
N GLY A 55 8.28 4.97 5.10
CA GLY A 55 8.95 5.06 6.40
C GLY A 55 10.13 4.11 6.52
N PHE A 56 9.99 2.88 6.04
CA PHE A 56 11.08 1.90 6.01
C PHE A 56 12.26 2.37 5.14
N LEU A 57 11.99 2.95 3.97
CA LEU A 57 13.03 3.50 3.10
C LEU A 57 13.77 4.68 3.75
N VAL A 58 13.06 5.54 4.49
CA VAL A 58 13.68 6.66 5.23
C VAL A 58 14.60 6.15 6.35
N VAL A 59 14.19 5.11 7.09
CA VAL A 59 15.03 4.48 8.12
C VAL A 59 16.26 3.84 7.49
N ALA A 60 16.10 3.12 6.37
CA ALA A 60 17.21 2.51 5.65
C ALA A 60 18.25 3.58 5.20
N ASN A 61 17.78 4.69 4.65
CA ASN A 61 18.65 5.82 4.27
C ASN A 61 19.40 6.40 5.47
N ASN A 62 18.73 6.56 6.62
CA ASN A 62 19.36 7.05 7.85
C ASN A 62 20.41 6.05 8.39
N CYS A 63 20.17 4.75 8.28
CA CYS A 63 21.16 3.72 8.61
C CYS A 63 22.40 3.80 7.70
N ILE A 64 22.21 3.96 6.39
CA ILE A 64 23.33 4.08 5.43
C ILE A 64 24.20 5.30 5.77
N ALA A 65 23.60 6.46 6.03
CA ALA A 65 24.32 7.66 6.44
C ALA A 65 25.11 7.45 7.74
N THR A 66 24.49 6.80 8.73
CA THR A 66 25.12 6.52 10.02
C THR A 66 26.26 5.50 9.89
N TYR A 67 26.15 4.51 9.00
CA TYR A 67 27.21 3.55 8.71
C TYR A 67 28.45 4.21 8.09
N SER A 68 28.25 5.13 7.13
CA SER A 68 29.33 5.93 6.54
C SER A 68 30.08 6.75 7.61
N GLU A 69 29.36 7.29 8.59
CA GLU A 69 29.95 8.08 9.67
C GLU A 69 30.68 7.23 10.71
N ILE A 70 30.27 5.97 10.93
CA ILE A 70 31.01 4.99 11.76
C ILE A 70 32.33 4.61 11.09
N GLN A 71 32.32 4.38 9.77
CA GLN A 71 33.54 4.11 9.02
C GLN A 71 34.51 5.31 9.03
N SER A 72 33.97 6.52 9.12
CA SER A 72 34.74 7.77 9.26
C SER A 72 35.24 8.01 10.70
N GLY A 73 34.95 7.11 11.65
CA GLY A 73 35.35 7.22 13.06
C GLY A 73 34.58 8.29 13.87
N ARG A 74 33.52 8.90 13.30
CA ARG A 74 32.76 10.00 13.95
C ARG A 74 31.55 9.53 14.75
N LYS A 75 31.10 8.28 14.57
CA LYS A 75 29.94 7.70 15.28
C LYS A 75 30.23 6.31 15.82
N GLN A 76 29.47 5.91 16.83
CA GLN A 76 29.58 4.59 17.44
C GLN A 76 28.55 3.62 16.86
N TRP A 77 28.84 2.31 16.89
CA TRP A 77 27.88 1.25 16.53
C TRP A 77 26.56 1.32 17.32
N LYS A 78 26.58 1.95 18.51
CA LYS A 78 25.38 2.24 19.30
C LYS A 78 24.41 3.20 18.60
N ASP A 79 24.93 4.14 17.80
CA ASP A 79 24.11 5.13 17.09
C ASP A 79 23.36 4.50 15.90
N LEU A 80 23.93 3.46 15.29
CA LEU A 80 23.21 2.64 14.31
C LEU A 80 22.08 1.85 14.98
N GLY A 81 22.37 1.25 16.13
CA GLY A 81 21.39 0.48 16.89
C GLY A 81 20.20 1.33 17.36
N SER A 82 20.44 2.58 17.77
CA SER A 82 19.37 3.50 18.16
C SER A 82 18.52 3.92 16.96
N MET A 83 19.13 4.23 15.81
CA MET A 83 18.39 4.56 14.58
C MET A 83 17.50 3.39 14.12
N ALA A 84 18.04 2.17 14.16
CA ALA A 84 17.29 0.95 13.84
C ALA A 84 16.17 0.68 14.85
N GLY A 85 16.43 0.90 16.14
CA GLY A 85 15.43 0.75 17.21
C GLY A 85 14.28 1.75 17.11
N VAL A 86 14.57 3.01 16.77
CA VAL A 86 13.52 4.02 16.52
C VAL A 86 12.68 3.63 15.30
N GLY A 87 13.32 3.12 14.25
CA GLY A 87 12.62 2.64 13.05
C GLY A 87 11.67 1.47 13.32
N SER A 88 12.10 0.49 14.13
CA SER A 88 11.24 -0.66 14.48
C SER A 88 10.07 -0.25 15.37
N ILE A 89 10.28 0.66 16.33
CA ILE A 89 9.20 1.19 17.18
C ILE A 89 8.14 1.92 16.34
N LEU A 90 8.57 2.73 15.36
CA LEU A 90 7.66 3.43 14.46
C LEU A 90 6.75 2.46 13.69
N LEU A 91 7.29 1.36 13.15
CA LEU A 91 6.50 0.33 12.45
C LEU A 91 5.48 -0.33 13.36
N VAL A 92 5.86 -0.66 14.59
CA VAL A 92 4.96 -1.27 15.58
C VAL A 92 3.78 -0.35 15.88
N ILE A 93 4.03 0.94 16.07
CA ILE A 93 2.96 1.93 16.34
C ILE A 93 2.00 2.03 15.15
N ILE A 94 2.50 2.05 13.91
CA ILE A 94 1.66 2.13 12.71
C ILE A 94 0.78 0.88 12.58
N ILE A 95 1.34 -0.32 12.73
CA ILE A 95 0.59 -1.58 12.65
C ILE A 95 -0.45 -1.66 13.78
N TRP A 96 -0.09 -1.21 14.98
CA TRP A 96 -1.01 -1.16 16.11
C TRP A 96 -2.18 -0.22 15.85
N LEU A 97 -1.93 0.99 15.32
CA LEU A 97 -2.99 1.93 14.95
C LEU A 97 -3.91 1.37 13.85
N LEU A 98 -3.38 0.60 12.89
CA LEU A 98 -4.18 -0.06 11.86
C LEU A 98 -5.10 -1.14 12.43
N ASN A 99 -4.59 -1.97 13.34
CA ASN A 99 -5.40 -2.97 14.02
C ASN A 99 -6.48 -2.29 14.88
N GLN A 100 -6.11 -1.24 15.61
CA GLN A 100 -7.06 -0.49 16.44
C GLN A 100 -8.14 0.20 15.60
N ALA A 101 -7.80 0.75 14.43
CA ALA A 101 -8.76 1.31 13.49
C ALA A 101 -9.69 0.25 12.89
N SER A 102 -9.20 -0.99 12.71
CA SER A 102 -10.00 -2.12 12.23
C SER A 102 -10.94 -2.70 13.30
N ASP A 103 -10.59 -2.54 14.58
CA ASP A 103 -11.40 -3.01 15.73
C ASP A 103 -12.47 -2.00 16.16
N VAL A 104 -12.21 -0.69 16.01
CA VAL A 104 -13.16 0.38 16.38
C VAL A 104 -14.25 0.60 15.33
N LEU A 105 -14.05 0.11 14.10
CA LEU A 105 -14.97 0.23 12.97
C LEU A 105 -15.69 -1.09 12.68
#